data_AF-A0A170U2D0-F1
#
_entry.id   AF-A0A170U2D0-F1
#
_cell.length_a   1.000
_cell.length_b   1.000
_cell.length_c   1.000
_cell.angle_alpha   90.00
_cell.angle_beta   90.00
_cell.angle_gamma   90.00
#
_symmetry.space_group_name_H-M   'P 1'
#
loop_
_entity.id
_entity.type
_entity.pdbx_description
1 polymer ?
#
loop_
_entity_poly.entity_id
_entity_poly.type
_entity_poly.pdbx_seq_one_letter_code
_entity_poly.pdbx_strand_id
1 'polypeptide(L)'
;AGKHIPSIAYEIDKRNPSSELWINLKGVAIGNGYTDPLTCISYSEYLYQLGLVDRHVKKYMEGLEKLGRSYIDKSDYLKAYYAWSTNLALFTQASNYSNLYHILYPHAQVLNANFVDYVQTTAVRQALHVGDTEFTSIGPVYTKLVPDIMTSGVEWLKPLLGK
;
A
#
# COMPACT_ATOMS: atom_id res chain seq x y z
N ALA A 1 -2.35 -4.68 -0.83
CA ALA A 1 -1.81 -5.61 -1.85
C ALA A 1 -2.22 -5.22 -3.29
N GLY A 2 -2.26 -3.92 -3.60
CA GLY A 2 -2.74 -3.44 -4.91
C GLY A 2 -1.86 -3.83 -6.11
N LYS A 3 -0.62 -4.25 -5.87
CA LYS A 3 0.32 -4.74 -6.91
C LYS A 3 0.45 -6.26 -6.90
N HIS A 4 0.66 -6.86 -5.72
CA HIS A 4 0.88 -8.30 -5.59
C HIS A 4 -0.30 -9.15 -6.07
N ILE A 5 -1.54 -8.74 -5.80
CA ILE A 5 -2.71 -9.51 -6.21
C ILE A 5 -2.81 -9.54 -7.76
N PRO A 6 -2.77 -8.39 -8.47
CA PRO A 6 -2.70 -8.39 -9.93
C PRO A 6 -1.52 -9.17 -10.49
N SER A 7 -0.31 -9.01 -9.94
CA SER A 7 0.89 -9.69 -10.48
C SER A 7 0.82 -11.21 -10.33
N ILE A 8 0.31 -11.71 -9.19
CA ILE A 8 0.12 -13.15 -8.98
C ILE A 8 -0.96 -13.69 -9.91
N ALA A 9 -2.08 -12.97 -10.04
CA ALA A 9 -3.16 -13.38 -10.93
C ALA A 9 -2.71 -13.44 -12.40
N TYR A 10 -1.92 -12.45 -12.82
CA TYR A 10 -1.29 -12.43 -14.13
C TYR A 10 -0.35 -13.62 -14.34
N GLU A 11 0.50 -13.96 -13.36
CA GLU A 11 1.40 -15.11 -13.47
C GLU A 11 0.64 -16.45 -13.51
N ILE A 12 -0.44 -16.60 -12.73
CA ILE A 12 -1.30 -17.79 -12.80
C ILE A 12 -1.91 -17.92 -14.19
N ASP A 13 -2.55 -16.87 -14.68
CA ASP A 13 -3.21 -16.84 -15.98
C ASP A 13 -2.23 -17.14 -17.13
N LYS A 14 -1.03 -16.56 -17.08
CA LYS A 14 0.03 -16.75 -18.08
C LYS A 14 0.59 -18.17 -18.09
N ARG A 15 0.72 -18.82 -16.91
CA ARG A 15 1.34 -20.14 -16.77
C ARG A 15 0.36 -21.31 -16.90
N ASN A 16 -0.91 -21.09 -16.58
CA ASN A 16 -1.95 -22.12 -16.64
C ASN A 16 -1.98 -22.92 -17.97
N PRO A 17 -1.79 -22.32 -19.16
CA PRO A 17 -1.84 -23.06 -20.42
C PRO A 17 -0.75 -24.13 -20.59
N SER A 18 0.38 -24.01 -19.87
CA SER A 18 1.54 -24.92 -20.02
C SER A 18 2.00 -25.56 -18.71
N SER A 19 1.29 -25.30 -17.60
CA SER A 19 1.62 -25.83 -16.28
C SER A 19 0.96 -27.18 -16.03
N GLU A 20 1.71 -28.14 -15.48
CA GLU A 20 1.14 -29.40 -14.98
C GLU A 20 0.16 -29.17 -13.81
N LEU A 21 0.48 -28.18 -12.96
CA LEU A 21 -0.42 -27.70 -11.92
C LEU A 21 -1.29 -26.57 -12.47
N TRP A 22 -2.55 -26.87 -12.76
CA TRP A 22 -3.52 -25.88 -13.20
C TRP A 22 -4.26 -25.25 -12.01
N ILE A 23 -4.30 -23.92 -11.97
CA ILE A 23 -4.96 -23.16 -10.90
C ILE A 23 -6.23 -22.51 -11.45
N ASN A 24 -7.38 -22.89 -10.89
CA ASN A 24 -8.69 -22.37 -11.29
C ASN A 24 -8.97 -20.95 -10.72
N LEU A 25 -8.18 -19.96 -11.12
CA LEU A 25 -8.36 -18.58 -10.66
C LEU A 25 -9.66 -18.00 -11.24
N LYS A 26 -10.65 -17.74 -10.38
CA LYS A 26 -11.96 -17.21 -10.80
C LYS A 26 -12.07 -15.68 -10.76
N GLY A 27 -11.15 -15.03 -10.06
CA GLY A 27 -11.16 -13.59 -9.90
C GLY A 27 -10.28 -13.15 -8.75
N VAL A 28 -10.18 -11.84 -8.57
CA VAL A 28 -9.40 -11.21 -7.51
C VAL A 28 -10.22 -10.15 -6.80
N ALA A 29 -10.02 -10.00 -5.50
CA ALA A 29 -10.59 -8.93 -4.70
C ALA A 29 -9.47 -8.03 -4.17
N ILE A 30 -9.57 -6.72 -4.40
CA ILE A 30 -8.56 -5.74 -3.99
C ILE A 30 -9.26 -4.61 -3.23
N GLY A 31 -9.19 -4.63 -1.89
CA GLY A 31 -9.68 -3.55 -1.04
C GLY A 31 -8.61 -2.47 -0.81
N ASN A 32 -8.99 -1.20 -0.92
CA ASN A 32 -8.13 -0.02 -0.70
C ASN A 32 -6.72 -0.15 -1.31
N GLY A 33 -6.65 -0.66 -2.55
CA GLY A 33 -5.40 -0.98 -3.21
C GLY A 33 -4.60 0.25 -3.65
N TYR A 34 -3.31 0.29 -3.33
CA TYR A 34 -2.36 1.22 -3.93
C TYR A 34 -1.75 0.59 -5.19
N THR A 35 -2.55 0.57 -6.26
CA THR A 35 -2.22 -0.10 -7.54
C THR A 35 -1.48 0.83 -8.50
N ASP A 36 -1.94 2.07 -8.65
CA ASP A 36 -1.38 3.02 -9.61
C ASP A 36 -0.99 4.35 -8.93
N PRO A 37 0.24 4.48 -8.44
CA PRO A 37 0.66 5.66 -7.67
C PRO A 37 0.48 6.98 -8.42
N LEU A 38 0.61 6.97 -9.76
CA LEU A 38 0.45 8.16 -10.60
C LEU A 38 -0.93 8.81 -10.43
N THR A 39 -1.98 8.00 -10.41
CA THR A 39 -3.37 8.44 -10.19
C THR A 39 -3.71 8.53 -8.69
N CYS A 40 -3.14 7.65 -7.86
CA CYS A 40 -3.50 7.53 -6.45
C CYS A 40 -2.87 8.58 -5.52
N ILE A 41 -1.81 9.29 -5.92
CA ILE A 41 -1.09 10.26 -5.05
C ILE A 41 -1.92 11.53 -4.71
N SER A 42 -3.13 11.67 -5.23
CA SER A 42 -3.95 12.88 -5.13
C SER A 42 -4.73 12.99 -3.80
N TYR A 43 -4.07 13.36 -2.72
CA TYR A 43 -4.65 13.45 -1.36
C TYR A 43 -5.17 14.85 -1.00
N SER A 44 -4.51 15.90 -1.50
CA SER A 44 -4.72 17.30 -1.12
C SER A 44 -6.18 17.75 -1.27
N GLU A 45 -6.80 17.44 -2.41
CA GLU A 45 -8.18 17.79 -2.71
C GLU A 45 -9.16 17.09 -1.76
N TYR A 46 -9.01 15.79 -1.58
CA TYR A 46 -9.85 15.00 -0.68
C TYR A 46 -9.78 15.52 0.76
N LEU A 47 -8.58 15.76 1.28
CA LEU A 47 -8.37 16.20 2.66
C LEU A 47 -8.87 17.63 2.88
N TYR A 48 -8.75 18.51 1.88
CA TYR A 48 -9.30 19.87 1.94
C TYR A 48 -10.84 19.85 1.94
N GLN A 49 -11.46 19.02 1.10
CA GLN A 49 -12.93 18.89 1.05
C GLN A 49 -13.51 18.37 2.37
N LEU A 50 -12.76 17.56 3.11
CA LEU A 50 -13.13 17.10 4.45
C LEU A 50 -12.86 18.15 5.56
N GLY A 51 -12.26 19.30 5.23
CA GLY A 51 -11.86 20.31 6.21
C GLY A 51 -10.71 19.89 7.12
N LEU A 52 -9.95 18.85 6.74
CA LEU A 52 -8.84 18.32 7.55
C LEU A 52 -7.54 19.10 7.33
N VAL A 53 -7.46 19.87 6.25
CA VAL A 53 -6.36 20.79 5.97
C VAL A 53 -6.91 22.10 5.42
N ASP A 54 -6.21 23.20 5.66
CA ASP A 54 -6.56 24.50 5.11
C ASP A 54 -6.06 24.68 3.66
N ARG A 55 -6.38 25.83 3.05
CA ARG A 55 -5.97 26.15 1.69
C ARG A 55 -4.45 26.28 1.54
N HIS A 56 -3.73 26.71 2.57
CA HIS A 56 -2.28 26.86 2.51
C HIS A 56 -1.61 25.49 2.47
N VAL A 57 -1.98 24.60 3.39
CA VAL A 57 -1.49 23.22 3.44
C VAL A 57 -1.86 22.47 2.16
N LYS A 58 -3.10 22.59 1.66
CA LYS A 58 -3.53 22.02 0.37
C LYS A 58 -2.57 22.39 -0.75
N LYS A 59 -2.21 23.67 -0.88
CA LYS A 59 -1.31 24.16 -1.93
C LYS A 59 0.09 23.54 -1.84
N TYR A 60 0.62 23.35 -0.62
CA TYR A 60 1.90 22.65 -0.44
C TYR A 60 1.80 21.17 -0.81
N MET A 61 0.74 20.50 -0.38
CA MET A 61 0.47 19.11 -0.73
C MET A 61 0.38 18.92 -2.25
N GLU A 62 -0.38 19.76 -2.96
CA GLU A 62 -0.45 19.75 -4.43
C GLU A 62 0.93 19.86 -5.11
N GLY A 63 1.84 20.64 -4.52
CA GLY A 63 3.23 20.74 -4.98
C GLY A 63 3.97 19.42 -4.86
N LEU A 64 3.84 18.74 -3.71
CA LEU A 64 4.44 17.42 -3.47
C LEU A 64 3.84 16.35 -4.39
N GLU A 65 2.54 16.39 -4.65
CA GLU A 65 1.90 15.47 -5.59
C GLU A 65 2.40 15.66 -7.02
N LYS A 66 2.50 16.91 -7.49
CA LYS A 66 3.07 17.24 -8.82
C LYS A 66 4.51 16.77 -8.94
N LEU A 67 5.30 16.98 -7.89
CA LEU A 67 6.68 16.53 -7.82
C LEU A 67 6.76 15.00 -7.87
N GLY A 68 5.94 14.31 -7.09
CA GLY A 68 5.83 12.84 -7.09
C GLY A 68 5.47 12.30 -8.48
N ARG A 69 4.44 12.86 -9.14
CA ARG A 69 4.09 12.50 -10.52
C ARG A 69 5.25 12.71 -11.49
N SER A 70 5.92 13.86 -11.44
CA SER A 70 7.09 14.13 -12.30
C SER A 70 8.22 13.12 -12.10
N TYR A 71 8.45 12.66 -10.87
CA TYR A 71 9.46 11.63 -10.59
C TYR A 71 9.03 10.25 -11.10
N ILE A 72 7.75 9.89 -10.97
CA ILE A 72 7.21 8.65 -11.57
C ILE A 72 7.42 8.66 -13.09
N ASP A 73 7.09 9.76 -13.77
CA ASP A 73 7.25 9.89 -15.23
C ASP A 73 8.71 9.73 -15.67
N LYS A 74 9.66 10.08 -14.81
CA LYS A 74 11.11 9.93 -15.02
C LYS A 74 11.65 8.58 -14.52
N SER A 75 10.79 7.69 -14.02
CA SER A 75 11.17 6.43 -13.35
C SER A 75 12.10 6.62 -12.14
N ASP A 76 12.12 7.81 -11.52
CA ASP A 76 12.85 8.09 -10.28
C ASP A 76 11.97 7.76 -9.06
N TYR A 77 11.68 6.48 -8.89
CA TYR A 77 10.69 6.01 -7.91
C TYR A 77 11.08 6.28 -6.45
N LEU A 78 12.38 6.38 -6.16
CA LEU A 78 12.85 6.72 -4.82
C LEU A 78 12.50 8.17 -4.47
N LYS A 79 12.74 9.12 -5.37
CA LYS A 79 12.32 10.52 -5.14
C LYS A 79 10.80 10.67 -5.16
N ALA A 80 10.10 9.91 -6.00
CA ALA A 80 8.64 9.86 -5.98
C ALA A 80 8.13 9.41 -4.60
N TYR A 81 8.76 8.39 -4.00
CA TYR A 81 8.41 7.89 -2.69
C TYR A 81 8.64 8.93 -1.60
N TYR A 82 9.74 9.67 -1.66
CA TYR A 82 9.99 10.76 -0.71
C TYR A 82 8.97 11.89 -0.83
N ALA A 83 8.58 12.27 -2.05
CA ALA A 83 7.51 13.26 -2.24
C ALA A 83 6.17 12.76 -1.66
N TRP A 84 5.81 11.51 -1.94
CA TRP A 84 4.60 10.86 -1.42
C TRP A 84 4.58 10.78 0.12
N SER A 85 5.66 10.27 0.73
CA SER A 85 5.76 10.13 2.19
C SER A 85 5.78 11.48 2.90
N THR A 86 6.46 12.49 2.33
CA THR A 86 6.42 13.86 2.84
C THR A 86 5.00 14.45 2.79
N ASN A 87 4.23 14.12 1.74
CA ASN A 87 2.85 14.57 1.60
C ASN A 87 1.96 14.02 2.71
N LEU A 88 2.09 12.72 3.02
CA LEU A 88 1.38 12.09 4.12
C LEU A 88 1.82 12.65 5.49
N ALA A 89 3.11 12.86 5.70
CA ALA A 89 3.63 13.47 6.93
C ALA A 89 3.07 14.87 7.15
N LEU A 90 3.03 15.70 6.10
CA LEU A 90 2.44 17.03 6.14
C LEU A 90 0.96 16.99 6.55
N PHE A 91 0.19 16.04 6.02
CA PHE A 91 -1.19 15.83 6.45
C PHE A 91 -1.29 15.49 7.93
N THR A 92 -0.53 14.50 8.42
CA THR A 92 -0.58 14.10 9.84
C THR A 92 -0.24 15.25 10.77
N GLN A 93 0.75 16.07 10.39
CA GLN A 93 1.16 17.23 11.17
C GLN A 93 0.11 18.33 11.16
N ALA A 94 -0.45 18.68 9.99
CA ALA A 94 -1.40 19.78 9.84
C ALA A 94 -2.76 19.48 10.48
N SER A 95 -3.20 18.22 10.44
CA SER A 95 -4.51 17.79 10.95
C SER A 95 -4.46 17.30 12.40
N ASN A 96 -3.27 17.03 12.94
CA ASN A 96 -3.07 16.25 14.17
C ASN A 96 -3.60 14.81 14.08
N TYR A 97 -3.78 14.23 12.89
CA TYR A 97 -4.23 12.84 12.74
C TYR A 97 -3.02 11.90 12.79
N SER A 98 -3.03 10.94 13.71
CA SER A 98 -2.01 9.88 13.77
C SER A 98 -2.41 8.61 13.01
N ASN A 99 -3.69 8.46 12.67
CA ASN A 99 -4.22 7.32 11.93
C ASN A 99 -4.57 7.72 10.49
N LEU A 100 -3.78 7.24 9.53
CA LEU A 100 -3.98 7.46 8.09
C LEU A 100 -5.04 6.56 7.47
N TYR A 101 -5.49 5.52 8.17
CA TYR A 101 -6.38 4.49 7.61
C TYR A 101 -7.85 4.75 7.90
N HIS A 102 -8.15 5.56 8.91
CA HIS A 102 -9.53 5.79 9.32
C HIS A 102 -9.75 7.19 9.87
N ILE A 103 -10.32 8.07 9.04
CA ILE A 103 -10.56 9.48 9.38
C ILE A 103 -11.55 9.69 10.53
N LEU A 104 -12.44 8.72 10.79
CA LEU A 104 -13.38 8.77 11.91
C LEU A 104 -12.73 8.38 13.26
N TYR A 105 -11.55 7.76 13.21
CA TYR A 105 -10.81 7.32 14.39
C TYR A 105 -9.35 7.80 14.29
N PRO A 106 -9.13 9.13 14.36
CA PRO A 106 -7.84 9.79 14.04
C PRO A 106 -6.66 9.36 14.90
N HIS A 107 -6.92 8.75 16.06
CA HIS A 107 -5.92 8.34 17.04
C HIS A 107 -6.00 6.87 17.43
N ALA A 108 -6.80 6.07 16.71
CA ALA A 108 -6.84 4.63 16.96
C ALA A 108 -5.48 3.99 16.63
N GLN A 109 -5.03 3.09 17.51
CA GLN A 109 -3.86 2.26 17.24
C GLN A 109 -4.20 1.30 16.09
N VAL A 110 -3.41 1.35 15.03
CA VAL A 110 -3.65 0.59 13.80
C VAL A 110 -3.11 -0.85 13.91
N LEU A 111 -2.15 -1.09 14.80
CA LEU A 111 -1.54 -2.40 15.04
C LEU A 111 -1.96 -2.89 16.43
N ASN A 112 -2.78 -3.93 16.44
CA ASN A 112 -3.36 -4.48 17.66
C ASN A 112 -2.32 -5.34 18.38
N ALA A 113 -1.68 -4.80 19.43
CA ALA A 113 -0.71 -5.53 20.26
C ALA A 113 -1.25 -6.90 20.72
N ASN A 114 -2.56 -6.96 21.01
CA ASN A 114 -3.26 -8.18 21.41
C ASN A 114 -3.12 -9.35 20.41
N PHE A 115 -3.09 -9.07 19.10
CA PHE A 115 -2.89 -10.13 18.10
C PHE A 115 -1.45 -10.66 18.14
N VAL A 116 -0.48 -9.75 18.23
CA VAL A 116 0.95 -10.08 18.29
C VAL A 116 1.26 -10.93 19.52
N ASP A 117 0.66 -10.59 20.67
CA ASP A 117 0.81 -11.38 21.89
C ASP A 117 0.15 -12.75 21.75
N TYR A 118 -1.06 -12.79 21.19
CA TYR A 118 -1.81 -14.03 21.00
C TYR A 118 -1.08 -15.06 20.13
N VAL A 119 -0.57 -14.63 18.96
CA VAL A 119 0.13 -15.54 18.03
C VAL A 119 1.46 -16.05 18.58
N GLN A 120 1.99 -15.39 19.61
CA GLN A 120 3.22 -15.79 20.29
C GLN A 120 3.00 -16.73 21.47
N THR A 121 1.76 -17.00 21.89
CA THR A 121 1.50 -17.99 22.94
C THR A 121 1.99 -19.39 22.53
N THR A 122 2.47 -20.18 23.50
CA THR A 122 2.99 -21.53 23.24
C THR A 122 2.00 -22.40 22.47
N ALA A 123 0.72 -22.38 22.87
CA ALA A 123 -0.33 -23.17 22.24
C ALA A 123 -0.52 -22.78 20.75
N VAL A 124 -0.57 -21.49 20.44
CA VAL A 124 -0.75 -21.02 19.05
C VAL A 124 0.47 -21.30 18.21
N ARG A 125 1.68 -21.08 18.72
CA ARG A 125 2.93 -21.38 18.01
C ARG A 125 3.08 -22.87 17.68
N GLN A 126 2.71 -23.74 18.63
CA GLN A 126 2.69 -25.18 18.41
C GLN A 126 1.67 -25.56 17.33
N ALA A 127 0.47 -24.99 17.36
CA ALA A 127 -0.57 -25.25 16.37
C ALA A 127 -0.21 -24.75 14.96
N LEU A 128 0.54 -23.65 14.85
CA LEU A 128 1.03 -23.11 13.57
C LEU A 128 2.31 -23.79 13.06
N HIS A 129 2.95 -24.64 13.88
CA HIS A 129 4.21 -25.31 13.55
C HIS A 129 5.37 -24.36 13.18
N VAL A 130 5.46 -23.20 13.85
CA VAL A 130 6.48 -22.16 13.53
C VAL A 130 7.80 -22.29 14.30
N GLY A 131 7.90 -23.28 15.19
CA GLY A 131 9.09 -23.52 16.01
C GLY A 131 9.43 -22.33 16.90
N ASP A 132 10.68 -21.88 16.85
CA ASP A 132 11.21 -20.73 17.62
C ASP A 132 11.30 -19.43 16.80
N THR A 133 10.72 -19.40 15.60
CA THR A 133 10.73 -18.21 14.73
C THR A 133 10.06 -17.01 15.40
N GLU A 134 10.75 -15.87 15.47
CA GLU A 134 10.20 -14.62 16.01
C GLU A 134 9.11 -14.06 15.10
N PHE A 135 8.00 -13.59 15.68
CA PHE A 135 6.99 -12.86 14.92
C PHE A 135 7.41 -11.39 14.80
N THR A 136 7.86 -10.99 13.61
CA THR A 136 8.26 -9.60 13.34
C THR A 136 7.22 -8.88 12.50
N SER A 137 6.96 -7.60 12.80
CA SER A 137 6.08 -6.72 12.01
C SER A 137 6.84 -6.05 10.83
N ILE A 138 6.29 -4.96 10.29
CA ILE A 138 6.85 -4.12 9.22
C ILE A 138 8.36 -3.93 9.46
N GLY A 139 9.17 -4.32 8.47
CA GLY A 139 10.61 -4.48 8.68
C GLY A 139 11.42 -4.44 7.38
N PRO A 140 12.50 -5.23 7.25
CA PRO A 140 13.44 -5.17 6.13
C PRO A 140 12.81 -5.32 4.74
N VAL A 141 11.67 -5.99 4.64
CA VAL A 141 10.93 -6.13 3.38
C VAL A 141 10.41 -4.77 2.90
N TYR A 142 9.87 -3.95 3.81
CA TYR A 142 9.36 -2.62 3.45
C TYR A 142 10.47 -1.74 2.89
N THR A 143 11.61 -1.67 3.60
CA THR A 143 12.73 -0.82 3.19
C THR A 143 13.31 -1.23 1.84
N LYS A 144 13.41 -2.54 1.58
CA LYS A 144 13.86 -3.07 0.28
C LYS A 144 12.85 -2.82 -0.85
N LEU A 145 11.56 -2.74 -0.54
CA LEU A 145 10.50 -2.51 -1.52
C LEU A 145 10.14 -1.03 -1.70
N VAL A 146 10.78 -0.09 -1.00
CA VAL A 146 10.55 1.36 -1.19
C VAL A 146 10.55 1.78 -2.66
N PRO A 147 11.52 1.36 -3.51
CA PRO A 147 11.50 1.69 -4.93
C PRO A 147 10.27 1.14 -5.69
N ASP A 148 9.68 0.04 -5.24
CA ASP A 148 8.49 -0.57 -5.84
C ASP A 148 7.17 0.07 -5.37
N ILE A 149 7.18 0.85 -4.28
CA ILE A 149 5.95 1.49 -3.78
C ILE A 149 5.38 2.45 -4.83
N MET A 150 6.23 3.10 -5.63
CA MET A 150 5.83 4.11 -6.60
C MET A 150 5.77 3.61 -8.06
N THR A 151 5.99 2.32 -8.30
CA THR A 151 5.75 1.68 -9.61
C THR A 151 4.24 1.46 -9.85
N SER A 152 3.83 1.24 -11.10
CA SER A 152 2.42 0.93 -11.41
C SER A 152 2.19 -0.58 -11.44
N GLY A 153 1.12 -1.06 -10.81
CA GLY A 153 0.63 -2.44 -10.94
C GLY A 153 -0.39 -2.63 -12.05
N VAL A 154 -0.73 -1.57 -12.79
CA VAL A 154 -1.79 -1.59 -13.82
C VAL A 154 -1.44 -2.51 -14.99
N GLU A 155 -0.15 -2.64 -15.31
CA GLU A 155 0.35 -3.55 -16.34
C GLU A 155 -0.02 -5.02 -16.09
N TRP A 156 -0.11 -5.43 -14.82
CA TRP A 156 -0.54 -6.78 -14.43
C TRP A 156 -2.06 -6.93 -14.43
N LEU A 157 -2.77 -5.83 -14.14
CA LEU A 157 -4.23 -5.85 -14.08
C LEU A 157 -4.86 -5.82 -15.48
N LYS A 158 -4.34 -4.99 -16.39
CA LYS A 158 -4.90 -4.79 -17.75
C LYS A 158 -5.15 -6.09 -18.51
N PRO A 159 -4.21 -7.06 -18.58
CA PRO A 159 -4.42 -8.32 -19.32
C PRO A 159 -5.48 -9.24 -18.70
N LEU A 160 -5.82 -9.02 -17.43
CA LEU A 160 -6.83 -9.80 -16.70
C LEU A 160 -8.25 -9.24 -16.90
N LEU A 161 -8.38 -8.00 -17.40
CA LEU A 161 -9.65 -7.36 -17.66
C LEU A 161 -10.13 -7.72 -19.07
N GLY A 162 -11.38 -8.22 -19.19
CA GLY A 162 -12.01 -8.51 -20.48
C GLY A 162 -11.70 -9.89 -21.07
N LYS A 163 -11.22 -10.83 -20.26
CA LYS A 163 -11.24 -12.26 -20.59
C LYS A 163 -12.61 -12.89 -20.35
#